data_AF-A0A7Y3PBN1-F1
#
_entry.id   AF-A0A7Y3PBN1-F1
#
_cell.length_a   1.000
_cell.length_b   1.000
_cell.length_c   1.000
_cell.angle_alpha   90.00
_cell.angle_beta   90.00
_cell.angle_gamma   90.00
#
_symmetry.space_group_name_H-M   'P 1'
#
loop_
_entity.id
_entity.type
_entity.pdbx_description
1 polymer ?
#
loop_
_entity_poly.entity_id
_entity_poly.type
_entity_poly.pdbx_seq_one_letter_code
_entity_poly.pdbx_strand_id
1 'polypeptide(L)'
;MSTDQRPNNSTRPPTRSQFEAFYREHYPAVSRYVTRRVAPSSHDDVVAAAFVVAWRKFSTVTNPSLAWLYRIASYEVASEYRRRGRQAQVVELNDLHLVDAAPVGDVVDVSRAFNQLSESDAELLRLVYWENLSRREIAEVLGLSVNAVNVRYHRALERFSGALSRLDVIAGMAEPTNPSTQEN
;
A
#
# COMPACT_ATOMS: atom_id res chain seq x y z
N MET A 1 -43.59 -25.34 -31.09
CA MET A 1 -43.85 -24.87 -29.71
C MET A 1 -42.51 -24.73 -29.01
N SER A 2 -41.90 -23.54 -29.15
CA SER A 2 -40.62 -23.20 -28.51
C SER A 2 -40.91 -22.62 -27.14
N THR A 3 -40.39 -23.25 -26.10
CA THR A 3 -40.32 -22.62 -24.78
C THR A 3 -38.88 -22.17 -24.58
N ASP A 4 -38.70 -20.87 -24.78
CA ASP A 4 -37.49 -20.10 -24.53
C ASP A 4 -37.20 -20.09 -23.02
N GLN A 5 -36.26 -20.94 -22.58
CA GLN A 5 -35.80 -20.97 -21.19
C GLN A 5 -34.66 -19.95 -21.03
N ARG A 6 -35.01 -18.69 -20.78
CA ARG A 6 -34.04 -17.67 -20.32
C ARG A 6 -33.50 -18.06 -18.93
N PRO A 7 -32.17 -18.11 -18.71
CA PRO A 7 -31.62 -18.25 -17.37
C PRO A 7 -31.91 -16.95 -16.57
N ASN A 8 -32.67 -17.11 -15.49
CA ASN A 8 -33.03 -16.04 -14.57
C ASN A 8 -31.84 -15.74 -13.65
N ASN A 9 -31.00 -14.79 -14.03
CA ASN A 9 -29.89 -14.32 -13.21
C ASN A 9 -30.43 -13.36 -12.13
N SER A 10 -31.07 -13.93 -11.11
CA SER A 10 -31.50 -13.17 -9.93
C SER A 10 -30.28 -12.88 -9.04
N THR A 11 -29.55 -11.80 -9.32
CA THR A 11 -28.50 -11.29 -8.44
C THR A 11 -29.15 -10.74 -7.18
N ARG A 12 -29.38 -11.62 -6.20
CA ARG A 12 -29.82 -11.23 -4.85
C ARG A 12 -28.75 -10.31 -4.26
N PRO A 13 -29.11 -9.18 -3.64
CA PRO A 13 -28.12 -8.38 -2.92
C PRO A 13 -27.45 -9.29 -1.87
N PRO A 14 -26.11 -9.21 -1.74
CA PRO A 14 -25.38 -10.03 -0.81
C PRO A 14 -25.95 -9.88 0.59
N THR A 15 -26.13 -11.01 1.27
CA THR A 15 -26.69 -11.01 2.61
C THR A 15 -25.70 -10.39 3.57
N ARG A 16 -26.19 -9.74 4.63
CA ARG A 16 -25.36 -9.24 5.73
C ARG A 16 -24.32 -10.26 6.19
N SER A 17 -24.69 -11.53 6.26
CA SER A 17 -23.80 -12.65 6.60
C SER A 17 -22.62 -12.84 5.64
N GLN A 18 -22.80 -12.62 4.34
CA GLN A 18 -21.71 -12.71 3.34
C GLN A 18 -20.69 -11.60 3.55
N PHE A 19 -21.15 -10.37 3.79
CA PHE A 19 -20.23 -9.28 4.11
C PHE A 19 -19.55 -9.47 5.46
N GLU A 20 -20.25 -9.97 6.49
CA GLU A 20 -19.62 -10.27 7.77
C GLU A 20 -18.51 -11.31 7.66
N ALA A 21 -18.66 -12.32 6.78
CA ALA A 21 -17.60 -13.27 6.47
C ALA A 21 -16.42 -12.56 5.76
N PHE A 22 -16.70 -11.79 4.72
CA PHE A 22 -15.70 -11.00 3.99
C PHE A 22 -14.93 -10.02 4.89
N TYR A 23 -15.64 -9.35 5.79
CA TYR A 23 -15.06 -8.45 6.80
C TYR A 23 -14.09 -9.21 7.70
N ARG A 24 -14.53 -10.32 8.30
CA ARG A 24 -13.68 -11.11 9.20
C ARG A 24 -12.44 -11.65 8.50
N GLU A 25 -12.58 -12.07 7.25
CA GLU A 25 -11.47 -12.58 6.45
C GLU A 25 -10.42 -11.51 6.14
N HIS A 26 -10.84 -10.29 5.79
CA HIS A 26 -9.93 -9.27 5.26
C HIS A 26 -9.57 -8.16 6.24
N TYR A 27 -10.26 -8.02 7.37
CA TYR A 27 -9.97 -7.00 8.37
C TYR A 27 -8.49 -6.98 8.81
N PRO A 28 -7.83 -8.11 9.13
CA PRO A 28 -6.42 -8.08 9.54
C PRO A 28 -5.49 -7.53 8.46
N ALA A 29 -5.77 -7.85 7.19
CA ALA A 29 -4.98 -7.40 6.05
C ALA A 29 -5.14 -5.89 5.82
N VAL A 30 -6.38 -5.40 5.86
CA VAL A 30 -6.69 -3.96 5.72
C VAL A 30 -6.15 -3.16 6.90
N SER A 31 -6.30 -3.64 8.13
CA SER A 31 -5.75 -2.98 9.31
C SER A 31 -4.23 -2.83 9.18
N ARG A 32 -3.51 -3.89 8.84
CA ARG A 32 -2.06 -3.83 8.60
C ARG A 32 -1.69 -2.88 7.45
N TYR A 33 -2.45 -2.90 6.36
CA TYR A 33 -2.26 -1.99 5.24
C TYR A 33 -2.37 -0.51 5.68
N VAL A 34 -3.34 -0.20 6.53
CA VAL A 34 -3.60 1.15 7.05
C VAL A 34 -2.55 1.55 8.09
N THR A 35 -2.18 0.67 9.03
CA THR A 35 -1.15 0.93 10.06
C THR A 35 0.18 1.36 9.46
N ARG A 36 0.55 0.80 8.31
CA ARG A 36 1.80 1.15 7.59
C ARG A 36 1.76 2.53 6.91
N ARG A 37 0.60 3.20 6.88
CA ARG A 37 0.39 4.42 6.08
C ARG A 37 -0.08 5.60 6.93
N VAL A 38 -0.98 5.40 7.88
CA VAL A 38 -1.53 6.51 8.67
C VAL A 38 -1.02 6.48 10.10
N ALA A 39 -1.05 7.64 10.78
CA ALA A 39 -0.70 7.68 12.20
C ALA A 39 -1.70 6.87 13.03
N PRO A 40 -1.28 6.32 14.19
CA PRO A 40 -2.14 5.47 15.02
C PRO A 40 -3.50 6.10 15.36
N SER A 41 -3.55 7.42 15.55
CA SER A 41 -4.77 8.17 15.84
C SER A 41 -5.82 8.18 14.73
N SER A 42 -5.44 7.90 13.47
CA SER A 42 -6.37 7.82 12.33
C SER A 42 -6.63 6.39 11.86
N HIS A 43 -5.99 5.39 12.46
CA HIS A 43 -6.08 4.01 12.00
C HIS A 43 -7.53 3.52 11.97
N ASP A 44 -8.21 3.60 13.11
CA ASP A 44 -9.56 3.03 13.25
C ASP A 44 -10.57 3.73 12.35
N ASP A 45 -10.47 5.06 12.23
CA ASP A 45 -11.33 5.87 11.37
C ASP A 45 -11.17 5.49 9.88
N VAL A 46 -9.92 5.32 9.41
CA VAL A 46 -9.63 4.97 8.02
C VAL A 46 -10.07 3.54 7.71
N VAL A 47 -9.82 2.58 8.61
CA VAL A 47 -10.30 1.20 8.45
C VAL A 47 -11.83 1.16 8.41
N ALA A 48 -12.50 1.83 9.35
CA ALA A 48 -13.94 1.89 9.41
C ALA A 48 -14.53 2.53 8.13
N ALA A 49 -13.98 3.65 7.67
CA ALA A 49 -14.40 4.31 6.44
C ALA A 49 -14.29 3.38 5.23
N ALA A 50 -13.17 2.65 5.10
CA ALA A 50 -12.96 1.71 4.00
C ALA A 50 -14.02 0.60 3.99
N PHE A 51 -14.33 0.00 5.15
CA PHE A 51 -15.35 -1.04 5.25
C PHE A 51 -16.78 -0.50 5.08
N VAL A 52 -17.07 0.74 5.47
CA VAL A 52 -18.36 1.39 5.19
C VAL A 52 -18.56 1.58 3.67
N VAL A 53 -17.53 2.02 2.97
CA VAL A 53 -17.58 2.14 1.50
C VAL A 53 -17.70 0.76 0.85
N ALA A 54 -16.95 -0.23 1.34
CA ALA A 54 -17.04 -1.60 0.88
C ALA A 54 -18.46 -2.16 1.03
N TRP A 55 -19.09 -2.00 2.21
CA TRP A 55 -20.48 -2.41 2.46
C TRP A 55 -21.45 -1.82 1.43
N ARG A 56 -21.35 -0.51 1.16
CA ARG A 56 -22.22 0.19 0.19
C ARG A 56 -22.07 -0.34 -1.23
N LYS A 57 -20.88 -0.80 -1.60
CA LYS A 57 -20.58 -1.28 -2.96
C LYS A 57 -20.64 -2.80 -3.11
N PHE A 58 -20.73 -3.53 -2.00
CA PHE A 58 -20.60 -4.98 -1.96
C PHE A 58 -21.61 -5.67 -2.88
N SER A 59 -22.83 -5.14 -2.98
CA SER A 59 -23.90 -5.67 -3.83
C SER A 59 -23.71 -5.47 -5.33
N THR A 60 -22.86 -4.52 -5.71
CA THR A 60 -22.61 -4.16 -7.10
C THR A 60 -21.42 -4.89 -7.70
N VAL A 61 -20.69 -5.66 -6.89
CA VAL A 61 -19.45 -6.33 -7.28
C VAL A 61 -19.67 -7.83 -7.27
N THR A 62 -19.46 -8.48 -8.42
CA THR A 62 -19.70 -9.93 -8.59
C THR A 62 -18.77 -10.79 -7.75
N ASN A 63 -17.52 -10.37 -7.58
CA ASN A 63 -16.53 -11.10 -6.79
C ASN A 63 -15.62 -10.11 -6.02
N PRO A 64 -16.09 -9.60 -4.86
CA PRO A 64 -15.30 -8.71 -4.02
C PRO A 64 -14.00 -9.41 -3.60
N SER A 65 -12.85 -8.79 -3.87
CA SER A 65 -11.53 -9.32 -3.55
C SER A 65 -10.80 -8.44 -2.56
N LEU A 66 -9.71 -8.95 -1.98
CA LEU A 66 -8.81 -8.14 -1.15
C LEU A 66 -8.20 -6.97 -1.95
N ALA A 67 -7.85 -7.19 -3.22
CA ALA A 67 -7.36 -6.13 -4.10
C ALA A 67 -8.40 -5.02 -4.32
N TRP A 68 -9.66 -5.38 -4.53
CA TRP A 68 -10.75 -4.42 -4.58
C TRP A 68 -10.90 -3.64 -3.27
N LEU A 69 -10.74 -4.31 -2.13
CA LEU A 69 -10.81 -3.66 -0.82
C LEU A 69 -9.61 -2.74 -0.56
N TYR A 70 -8.41 -3.12 -0.99
CA TYR A 70 -7.23 -2.25 -0.94
C TYR A 70 -7.36 -1.04 -1.84
N ARG A 71 -8.04 -1.15 -2.99
CA ARG A 71 -8.42 0.03 -3.78
C ARG A 71 -9.24 1.02 -2.97
N ILE A 72 -10.21 0.53 -2.21
CA ILE A 72 -11.04 1.39 -1.36
C ILE A 72 -10.19 2.00 -0.24
N ALA A 73 -9.41 1.17 0.47
CA ALA A 73 -8.56 1.62 1.56
C ALA A 73 -7.53 2.67 1.11
N SER A 74 -6.95 2.54 -0.09
CA SER A 74 -5.99 3.51 -0.62
C SER A 74 -6.62 4.88 -0.87
N TYR A 75 -7.89 4.93 -1.29
CA TYR A 75 -8.62 6.19 -1.41
C TYR A 75 -8.87 6.85 -0.05
N GLU A 76 -9.19 6.07 0.99
CA GLU A 76 -9.40 6.59 2.35
C GLU A 76 -8.10 7.08 2.98
N VAL A 77 -6.99 6.36 2.79
CA VAL A 77 -5.64 6.80 3.19
C VAL A 77 -5.29 8.13 2.49
N ALA A 78 -5.50 8.23 1.18
CA ALA A 78 -5.25 9.47 0.46
C ALA A 78 -6.17 10.61 0.92
N SER A 79 -7.41 10.30 1.31
CA SER A 79 -8.36 11.26 1.90
C SER A 79 -7.87 11.78 3.24
N GLU A 80 -7.37 10.89 4.10
CA GLU A 80 -6.75 11.19 5.39
C GLU A 80 -5.56 12.15 5.22
N TYR A 81 -4.62 11.83 4.33
CA TYR A 81 -3.48 12.70 4.04
C TYR A 81 -3.91 14.07 3.54
N ARG A 82 -4.93 14.14 2.66
CA ARG A 82 -5.47 15.44 2.21
C ARG A 82 -6.14 16.22 3.34
N ARG A 83 -6.84 15.54 4.26
CA ARG A 83 -7.45 16.20 5.43
C ARG A 83 -6.38 16.77 6.35
N ARG A 84 -5.34 15.99 6.64
CA ARG A 84 -4.20 16.41 7.45
C ARG A 84 -3.36 17.48 6.75
N GLY A 85 -3.11 17.38 5.45
CA GLY A 85 -2.39 18.40 4.67
C GLY A 85 -3.10 19.76 4.62
N ARG A 86 -4.44 19.79 4.75
CA ARG A 86 -5.19 21.03 4.98
C ARG A 86 -5.11 21.54 6.43
N GLN A 87 -4.70 20.71 7.37
CA GLN A 87 -4.52 21.03 8.79
C GLN A 87 -3.03 21.25 9.17
N ALA A 88 -2.09 20.77 8.35
CA ALA A 88 -0.66 20.73 8.63
C ALA A 88 0.05 21.97 8.09
N GLN A 89 -0.08 23.08 8.83
CA GLN A 89 1.02 24.03 8.97
C GLN A 89 1.97 23.61 10.11
N VAL A 90 1.73 22.46 10.75
CA VAL A 90 2.56 21.90 11.81
C VAL A 90 2.51 20.38 11.70
N VAL A 91 3.64 19.72 11.93
CA VAL A 91 3.94 18.27 11.92
C VAL A 91 4.68 17.80 10.66
N GLU A 92 6.00 17.73 10.82
CA GLU A 92 6.94 17.00 9.98
C GLU A 92 6.44 15.57 9.73
N LEU A 93 6.40 15.19 8.46
CA LEU A 93 6.12 13.84 7.98
C LEU A 93 7.31 12.93 8.31
N ASN A 94 7.42 12.51 9.56
CA ASN A 94 8.26 11.39 9.96
C ASN A 94 7.41 10.15 10.25
N ASP A 95 8.00 9.00 9.91
CA ASP A 95 7.65 7.66 10.34
C ASP A 95 6.52 6.94 9.59
N LEU A 96 6.83 6.63 8.32
CA LEU A 96 6.46 5.33 7.77
C LEU A 96 7.13 4.24 8.63
N HIS A 97 6.37 3.68 9.56
CA HIS A 97 6.82 2.59 10.43
C HIS A 97 7.05 1.31 9.61
N LEU A 98 8.27 1.18 9.09
CA LEU A 98 8.89 -0.09 8.74
C LEU A 98 9.26 -0.80 10.04
N VAL A 99 8.36 -1.62 10.57
CA VAL A 99 8.68 -2.51 11.70
C VAL A 99 8.82 -3.92 11.15
N ASP A 100 10.07 -4.35 10.98
CA ASP A 100 10.53 -5.68 11.37
C ASP A 100 12.07 -5.70 11.47
N ALA A 101 12.59 -6.36 12.50
CA ALA A 101 13.95 -6.73 12.93
C ALA A 101 15.23 -6.36 12.13
N ALA A 102 15.27 -5.31 11.31
CA ALA A 102 16.43 -4.90 10.53
C ALA A 102 17.34 -3.93 11.33
N PRO A 103 18.66 -3.95 11.08
CA PRO A 103 19.57 -2.92 11.59
C PRO A 103 19.02 -1.52 11.30
N VAL A 104 19.13 -0.61 12.27
CA VAL A 104 18.58 0.76 12.17
C VAL A 104 19.10 1.49 10.92
N GLY A 105 20.34 1.20 10.48
CA GLY A 105 20.91 1.74 9.23
C GLY A 105 20.11 1.33 7.99
N ASP A 106 19.89 0.03 7.80
CA ASP A 106 19.13 -0.52 6.67
C ASP A 106 17.69 0.03 6.61
N VAL A 107 17.05 0.21 7.77
CA VAL A 107 15.69 0.77 7.86
C VAL A 107 15.66 2.24 7.41
N VAL A 108 16.67 3.02 7.80
CA VAL A 108 16.79 4.43 7.41
C VAL A 108 17.04 4.56 5.91
N ASP A 109 17.90 3.70 5.34
CA ASP A 109 18.23 3.77 3.92
C ASP A 109 17.08 3.31 3.03
N VAL A 110 16.35 2.26 3.41
CA VAL A 110 15.11 1.85 2.74
C VAL A 110 14.07 2.97 2.78
N SER A 111 13.86 3.60 3.95
CA SER A 111 12.90 4.70 4.11
C SER A 111 13.27 5.90 3.22
N ARG A 112 14.55 6.26 3.18
CA ARG A 112 15.06 7.33 2.30
C ARG A 112 14.95 6.99 0.82
N ALA A 113 15.19 5.74 0.44
CA ALA A 113 15.01 5.28 -0.94
C ALA A 113 13.54 5.40 -1.39
N PHE A 114 12.58 5.05 -0.52
CA PHE A 114 11.16 5.26 -0.78
C PHE A 114 10.79 6.75 -0.93
N ASN A 115 11.43 7.65 -0.17
CA ASN A 115 11.18 9.10 -0.27
C ASN A 115 11.69 9.71 -1.60
N GLN A 116 12.56 9.03 -2.35
CA GLN A 116 12.98 9.46 -3.69
C GLN A 116 12.00 9.05 -4.80
N LEU A 117 11.01 8.20 -4.48
CA LEU A 117 9.99 7.77 -5.43
C LEU A 117 8.79 8.73 -5.42
N SER A 118 8.07 8.79 -6.54
CA SER A 118 6.72 9.36 -6.51
C SER A 118 5.83 8.51 -5.60
N GLU A 119 4.84 9.13 -4.96
CA GLU A 119 3.92 8.41 -4.05
C GLU A 119 3.23 7.22 -4.74
N SER A 120 2.89 7.35 -6.03
CA SER A 120 2.34 6.26 -6.84
C SER A 120 3.32 5.12 -7.10
N ASP A 121 4.60 5.41 -7.32
CA ASP A 121 5.64 4.40 -7.55
C ASP A 121 5.99 3.68 -6.23
N ALA A 122 6.10 4.43 -5.13
CA ALA A 122 6.28 3.87 -3.80
C ALA A 122 5.12 2.93 -3.44
N GLU A 123 3.87 3.37 -3.63
CA GLU A 123 2.69 2.55 -3.34
C GLU A 123 2.66 1.27 -4.20
N LEU A 124 3.04 1.35 -5.48
CA LEU A 124 3.15 0.18 -6.33
C LEU A 124 4.12 -0.85 -5.74
N LEU A 125 5.32 -0.45 -5.32
CA LEU A 125 6.29 -1.37 -4.73
C LEU A 125 5.78 -1.96 -3.40
N ARG A 126 5.11 -1.16 -2.56
CA ARG A 126 4.50 -1.65 -1.31
C ARG A 126 3.44 -2.72 -1.58
N LEU A 127 2.57 -2.53 -2.56
CA LEU A 127 1.56 -3.51 -2.93
C LEU A 127 2.19 -4.84 -3.41
N VAL A 128 3.37 -4.79 -4.03
CA VAL A 128 4.13 -6.00 -4.41
C VAL A 128 4.73 -6.67 -3.19
N TYR A 129 5.54 -5.94 -2.42
CA TYR A 129 6.43 -6.56 -1.44
C TYR A 129 5.78 -6.77 -0.07
N TRP A 130 4.83 -5.93 0.32
CA TRP A 130 4.18 -6.01 1.63
C TRP A 130 2.81 -6.66 1.61
N GLU A 131 2.12 -6.56 0.47
CA GLU A 131 0.77 -7.11 0.30
C GLU A 131 0.75 -8.32 -0.65
N ASN A 132 1.91 -8.68 -1.23
CA ASN A 132 2.09 -9.83 -2.11
C ASN A 132 1.09 -9.90 -3.27
N LEU A 133 0.68 -8.74 -3.80
CA LEU A 133 -0.29 -8.67 -4.88
C LEU A 133 0.35 -8.95 -6.24
N SER A 134 -0.39 -9.65 -7.10
CA SER A 134 -0.04 -9.81 -8.50
C SER A 134 -0.14 -8.49 -9.26
N ARG A 135 0.52 -8.40 -10.43
CA ARG A 135 0.44 -7.22 -11.30
C ARG A 135 -0.97 -6.89 -11.76
N ARG A 136 -1.82 -7.91 -11.88
CA ARG A 136 -3.24 -7.75 -12.25
C ARG A 136 -4.02 -7.11 -11.11
N GLU A 137 -3.85 -7.60 -9.89
CA GLU A 137 -4.49 -7.02 -8.69
C GLU A 137 -4.01 -5.59 -8.43
N ILE A 138 -2.73 -5.32 -8.63
CA ILE A 138 -2.18 -3.95 -8.53
C ILE A 138 -2.80 -3.03 -9.58
N ALA A 139 -3.02 -3.52 -10.80
CA ALA A 139 -3.68 -2.75 -11.86
C ALA A 139 -5.11 -2.36 -11.44
N GLU A 140 -5.84 -3.29 -10.80
CA GLU A 140 -7.14 -3.02 -10.22
C GLU A 140 -7.04 -1.99 -9.08
N VAL A 141 -6.11 -2.17 -8.13
CA VAL A 141 -5.91 -1.26 -7.00
C VAL A 141 -5.59 0.16 -7.45
N LEU A 142 -4.68 0.33 -8.41
CA LEU A 142 -4.21 1.64 -8.87
C LEU A 142 -5.07 2.22 -10.02
N GLY A 143 -5.96 1.43 -10.62
CA GLY A 143 -6.80 1.86 -11.74
C GLY A 143 -6.00 2.08 -13.01
N LEU A 144 -5.00 1.23 -13.24
CA LEU A 144 -4.07 1.28 -14.36
C LEU A 144 -4.28 0.06 -15.27
N SER A 145 -3.72 0.10 -16.48
CA SER A 145 -3.59 -1.13 -17.28
C SER A 145 -2.46 -2.00 -16.72
N VAL A 146 -2.53 -3.32 -16.90
CA VAL A 146 -1.45 -4.25 -16.49
C VAL A 146 -0.13 -3.87 -17.16
N ASN A 147 -0.17 -3.42 -18.42
CA ASN A 147 1.01 -2.94 -19.13
C ASN A 147 1.61 -1.70 -18.46
N ALA A 148 0.77 -0.73 -18.06
CA ALA A 148 1.23 0.45 -17.33
C ALA A 148 1.83 0.08 -15.96
N VAL A 149 1.27 -0.91 -15.26
CA VAL A 149 1.84 -1.45 -14.01
C VAL A 149 3.21 -2.07 -14.25
N ASN A 150 3.39 -2.88 -15.30
CA ASN A 150 4.69 -3.49 -15.60
C ASN A 150 5.76 -2.42 -15.90
N VAL A 151 5.44 -1.46 -16.77
CA VAL A 151 6.36 -0.36 -17.10
C VAL A 151 6.71 0.47 -15.86
N ARG A 152 5.71 0.84 -15.06
CA ARG A 152 5.92 1.59 -13.82
C ARG A 152 6.72 0.79 -12.80
N TYR A 153 6.45 -0.51 -12.66
CA TYR A 153 7.18 -1.39 -11.75
C TYR A 153 8.67 -1.39 -12.04
N HIS A 154 9.06 -1.62 -13.30
CA HIS A 154 10.47 -1.64 -13.67
C HIS A 154 11.16 -0.30 -13.38
N ARG A 155 10.51 0.81 -13.74
CA ARG A 155 11.04 2.16 -13.47
C ARG A 155 11.12 2.47 -11.97
N ALA A 156 10.12 2.07 -11.20
CA ALA A 156 10.09 2.26 -9.75
C ALA A 156 11.19 1.43 -9.06
N LEU A 157 11.35 0.17 -9.47
CA LEU A 157 12.39 -0.71 -8.94
C LEU A 157 13.79 -0.19 -9.29
N GLU A 158 14.02 0.25 -10.52
CA GLU A 158 15.31 0.82 -10.95
C GLU A 158 15.66 2.07 -10.14
N ARG A 159 14.69 2.97 -9.91
CA ARG A 159 14.90 4.15 -9.06
C ARG A 159 15.14 3.79 -7.61
N PHE A 160 14.39 2.82 -7.08
CA PHE A 160 14.55 2.36 -5.70
C PHE A 160 15.92 1.74 -5.48
N SER A 161 16.34 0.80 -6.33
CA SER A 161 17.66 0.17 -6.27
C SER A 161 18.77 1.20 -6.45
N GLY A 162 18.64 2.13 -7.41
CA GLY A 162 19.61 3.20 -7.60
C GLY A 162 19.69 4.17 -6.42
N ALA A 163 18.59 4.42 -5.71
CA ALA A 163 18.59 5.22 -4.49
C ALA A 163 19.26 4.49 -3.32
N LEU A 164 18.97 3.21 -3.15
CA LEU A 164 19.57 2.36 -2.11
C LEU A 164 21.08 2.23 -2.32
N SER A 165 21.54 1.89 -3.53
CA SER A 165 22.98 1.80 -3.82
C SER A 165 23.72 3.12 -3.63
N ARG A 166 23.09 4.27 -3.89
CA ARG A 166 23.69 5.58 -3.59
C ARG A 166 23.82 5.81 -2.08
N LEU A 167 22.85 5.38 -1.29
CA LEU A 167 22.88 5.50 0.17
C LEU A 167 23.92 4.57 0.78
N ASP A 168 24.02 3.32 0.30
CA ASP A 168 25.06 2.36 0.71
C ASP A 168 26.46 2.91 0.44
N VAL A 169 26.68 3.54 -0.72
CA VAL A 169 27.96 4.17 -1.06
C VAL A 169 28.27 5.35 -0.15
N ILE A 170 27.28 6.18 0.19
CA ILE A 170 27.46 7.32 1.11
C ILE A 170 27.76 6.82 2.53
N ALA A 171 27.07 5.78 3.00
CA ALA A 171 27.33 5.15 4.29
C ALA A 171 28.76 4.57 4.35
N GLY A 172 29.20 3.87 3.30
CA GLY A 172 30.56 3.32 3.20
C GLY A 172 31.67 4.39 3.05
N MET A 173 31.36 5.57 2.53
CA MET A 173 32.30 6.71 2.49
C MET A 173 32.36 7.49 3.81
N ALA A 174 31.32 7.39 4.65
CA ALA A 174 31.23 8.04 5.95
C ALA A 174 31.88 7.24 7.09
N GLU A 175 32.25 5.97 6.86
CA GLU A 175 33.21 5.28 7.73
C GLU A 175 34.59 5.93 7.56
N PRO A 176 35.11 6.63 8.58
CA PRO A 176 36.37 7.32 8.45
C PRO A 176 37.47 6.30 8.21
N THR A 177 38.20 6.52 7.12
CA THR A 177 39.56 6.02 6.93
C THR A 177 40.34 6.35 8.20
N ASN A 178 40.50 5.38 9.09
CA ASN A 178 41.35 5.54 10.25
C ASN A 178 42.78 5.53 9.70
N PRO A 179 43.48 6.68 9.61
CA PRO A 179 44.85 6.65 9.15
C PRO A 179 45.66 6.02 10.29
N SER A 180 46.36 4.96 9.92
CA SER A 180 47.40 4.28 10.68
C SER A 180 48.07 5.19 11.72
N THR A 181 47.98 4.81 13.00
CA THR A 181 49.05 5.11 13.95
C THR A 181 49.86 3.83 14.12
N GLN A 182 50.82 3.65 13.22
CA GLN A 182 52.11 3.07 13.60
C GLN A 182 52.86 4.15 14.36
N GLU A 183 53.47 3.76 15.49
CA GLU A 183 54.43 4.45 16.39
C GLU A 183 53.94 4.13 17.82
N ASN A 184 54.65 3.40 18.68
CA ASN A 184 56.08 3.08 18.78
C ASN A 184 56.22 1.81 19.67
#